data_AF-A0A2K9PVX1-F1
#
_entry.id   AF-A0A2K9PVX1-F1
#
_cell.length_a   1.000
_cell.length_b   1.000
_cell.length_c   1.000
_cell.angle_alpha   90.00
_cell.angle_beta   90.00
_cell.angle_gamma   90.00
#
_symmetry.space_group_name_H-M   'P 1'
#
loop_
_entity.id
_entity.type
_entity.pdbx_description
1 polymer ?
#
loop_
_entity_poly.entity_id
_entity_poly.type
_entity_poly.pdbx_seq_one_letter_code
_entity_poly.pdbx_strand_id
1 'polypeptide(L)' 'MKYLKEGLINPEAEYLSIKEIGKLFSPPISHVSLWKWQKQGKLRFTPYLFGNKKFYKKSEVLQVIEQQKINQ' A
#
# COMPACT_ATOMS: atom_id res chain seq x y z
N MET A 1 -2.20 -16.16 7.25
CA MET A 1 -2.53 -15.58 5.92
C MET A 1 -1.27 -15.53 5.07
N LYS A 2 -1.29 -16.12 3.88
CA LYS A 2 -0.11 -16.28 2.99
C LYS A 2 -0.01 -15.04 2.09
N TYR A 3 0.71 -14.00 2.52
CA TYR A 3 1.00 -12.86 1.65
C TYR A 3 1.98 -13.31 0.57
N LEU A 4 1.63 -13.09 -0.70
CA LEU A 4 2.46 -13.41 -1.86
C LEU A 4 3.76 -12.57 -1.79
N LYS A 5 4.86 -13.20 -1.37
CA LYS A 5 6.20 -12.59 -1.31
C LYS A 5 6.77 -12.25 -2.68
N GLU A 6 6.16 -12.71 -3.78
CA GLU A 6 6.72 -12.67 -5.14
C GLU A 6 6.65 -11.31 -5.86
N GLY A 7 6.08 -10.26 -5.27
CA GLY A 7 5.93 -8.95 -5.93
C GLY A 7 6.77 -7.80 -5.37
N LEU A 8 7.30 -7.95 -4.16
CA LEU A 8 8.03 -6.88 -3.46
C LEU A 8 9.50 -6.93 -3.83
N ILE A 9 10.06 -5.77 -4.20
CA ILE A 9 11.48 -5.66 -4.60
C ILE A 9 12.38 -6.00 -3.40
N ASN A 10 11.91 -5.71 -2.19
CA ASN A 10 12.57 -6.14 -0.96
C ASN A 10 11.51 -6.51 0.10
N PRO A 11 11.36 -7.79 0.47
CA PRO A 11 10.38 -8.22 1.45
C PRO A 11 10.64 -7.66 2.85
N GLU A 12 11.85 -7.21 3.14
CA GLU A 12 12.27 -6.63 4.43
C GLU A 12 12.20 -5.09 4.44
N ALA A 13 11.80 -4.46 3.34
CA ALA A 13 11.65 -3.01 3.29
C ALA A 13 10.59 -2.52 4.29
N GLU A 14 11.01 -1.64 5.20
CA GLU A 14 10.12 -0.96 6.16
C GLU A 14 9.21 0.05 5.45
N TYR A 15 9.69 0.64 4.36
CA TYR A 15 9.01 1.66 3.59
C TYR A 15 8.77 1.21 2.15
N LEU A 16 7.55 1.44 1.67
CA LEU A 16 7.09 1.05 0.34
C LEU A 16 6.74 2.27 -0.50
N SER A 17 7.01 2.17 -1.79
CA SER A 17 6.49 3.12 -2.77
C SER A 17 5.03 2.81 -3.09
N ILE A 18 4.27 3.80 -3.56
CA ILE A 18 2.86 3.61 -3.96
C ILE A 18 2.67 2.49 -5.00
N LYS A 19 3.67 2.27 -5.87
CA LYS A 19 3.68 1.17 -6.85
C LYS A 19 3.76 -0.20 -6.18
N GLU A 20 4.54 -0.32 -5.11
CA GLU A 20 4.68 -1.57 -4.36
C GLU A 20 3.44 -1.86 -3.53
N ILE A 21 2.82 -0.83 -2.97
CA ILE A 21 1.55 -0.95 -2.26
C ILE A 21 0.48 -1.61 -3.15
N GLY A 22 0.39 -1.24 -4.43
CA GLY A 22 -0.57 -1.84 -5.36
C GLY A 22 -0.41 -3.35 -5.54
N LYS A 23 0.81 -3.86 -5.39
CA LYS A 23 1.09 -5.30 -5.47
C LYS A 23 0.71 -6.07 -4.20
N LEU A 24 0.48 -5.39 -3.08
CA LEU A 24 0.03 -6.02 -1.84
C LEU A 24 -1.45 -6.42 -1.87
N PHE A 25 -2.22 -5.84 -2.79
CA PHE A 25 -3.63 -6.19 -2.98
C PHE A 25 -3.76 -7.46 -3.82
N SER A 26 -4.83 -8.21 -3.58
CA SER A 26 -5.20 -9.40 -4.35
C SER A 26 -6.66 -9.28 -4.76
N PRO A 27 -6.98 -8.96 -6.03
CA PRO A 27 -6.06 -8.78 -7.16
C PRO A 27 -5.16 -7.53 -7.04
N PRO A 28 -3.97 -7.50 -7.69
CA PRO A 28 -3.10 -6.32 -7.70
C PRO A 28 -3.81 -5.11 -8.28
N ILE A 29 -3.58 -3.94 -7.67
CA ILE A 29 -4.29 -2.70 -8.01
C ILE A 29 -3.33 -1.72 -8.65
N SER A 30 -3.76 -1.11 -9.76
CA SER A 30 -3.01 -0.06 -10.45
C SER A 30 -2.85 1.19 -9.59
N HIS A 31 -1.72 1.88 -9.78
CA HIS A 31 -1.43 3.16 -9.11
C HIS A 31 -2.57 4.19 -9.22
N VAL A 32 -3.22 4.28 -10.38
CA VAL A 32 -4.34 5.20 -10.62
C VAL A 32 -5.53 4.90 -9.71
N SER A 33 -5.85 3.62 -9.51
CA SER A 33 -6.96 3.20 -8.65
C SER A 33 -6.66 3.49 -7.18
N LEU A 34 -5.42 3.24 -6.72
CA LEU A 34 -4.99 3.64 -5.38
C LEU A 34 -5.09 5.15 -5.18
N TRP A 35 -4.65 5.95 -6.16
CA TRP A 35 -4.75 7.40 -6.09
C TRP A 35 -6.21 7.87 -6.01
N LYS A 36 -7.11 7.27 -6.81
CA LYS A 36 -8.56 7.54 -6.72
C LYS A 36 -9.12 7.19 -5.35
N TRP A 37 -8.75 6.06 -4.77
CA TRP A 37 -9.23 5.63 -3.45
C TRP A 37 -8.70 6.52 -2.32
N GLN A 38 -7.46 7.01 -2.42
CA GLN A 38 -6.94 8.03 -1.50
C GLN A 38 -7.71 9.35 -1.63
N LYS A 39 -7.95 9.82 -2.85
CA LYS A 39 -8.75 11.03 -3.13
C LYS A 39 -10.18 10.92 -2.61
N GLN A 40 -10.79 9.74 -2.71
CA GLN A 40 -12.13 9.45 -2.19
C GLN A 40 -12.15 9.20 -0.67
N GLY A 41 -11.00 9.22 0.00
CA GLY A 41 -10.91 8.98 1.45
C GLY A 41 -11.14 7.52 1.88
N LYS A 42 -11.26 6.59 0.93
CA LYS A 42 -11.41 5.14 1.20
C LYS A 42 -10.14 4.52 1.77
N LEU A 43 -8.98 5.01 1.32
CA LEU A 43 -7.69 4.62 1.85
C LEU A 43 -6.97 5.86 2.38
N ARG A 44 -6.57 5.82 3.65
CA ARG A 44 -5.73 6.86 4.25
C ARG A 44 -4.38 6.25 4.56
N PHE A 45 -3.41 6.51 3.68
CA PHE A 45 -2.01 6.18 3.96
C PHE A 45 -1.28 7.44 4.37
N THR A 46 -0.48 7.35 5.44
CA THR A 46 0.38 8.44 5.91
C THR A 46 1.64 8.49 5.04
N PRO A 47 1.84 9.54 4.22
CA PRO A 47 3.04 9.63 3.40
C PRO A 47 4.23 10.11 4.24
N TYR A 48 5.34 9.40 4.15
CA TYR A 48 6.65 9.83 4.60
C TYR A 48 7.40 10.42 3.41
N LEU A 49 7.81 11.69 3.54
CA LEU A 49 8.62 12.36 2.52
C LEU A 49 10.09 12.08 2.78
N PHE A 50 10.75 11.47 1.80
CA PHE A 50 12.19 11.29 1.81
C PHE A 50 12.75 11.94 0.53
N GLY A 51 13.29 13.14 0.68
CA GLY A 51 13.58 14.04 -0.44
C GLY A 51 12.30 14.41 -1.21
N ASN A 52 12.30 14.24 -2.53
CA ASN A 52 11.16 14.53 -3.40
C ASN A 52 10.22 13.33 -3.63
N LYS A 53 10.44 12.20 -2.95
CA LYS A 53 9.65 10.98 -3.13
C LYS A 53 8.81 10.69 -1.89
N LYS A 54 7.60 10.19 -2.13
CA LYS A 54 6.66 9.73 -1.09
C LYS A 54 6.83 8.24 -0.88
N PHE A 55 7.06 7.87 0.36
CA PHE A 55 7.12 6.50 0.85
C PHE A 55 6.05 6.27 1.91
N TYR A 56 5.71 5.01 2.16
CA TYR A 56 4.65 4.63 3.09
C TYR A 56 5.14 3.49 3.95
N LYS A 57 4.94 3.59 5.28
CA LYS A 57 5.38 2.54 6.18
C LYS A 57 4.57 1.27 5.92
N LYS A 58 5.26 0.15 5.67
CA LYS A 58 4.66 -1.13 5.29
C LYS A 58 3.61 -1.59 6.31
N SER A 59 3.92 -1.49 7.60
CA SER A 59 3.01 -1.91 8.67
C SER A 59 1.70 -1.13 8.68
N GLU A 60 1.76 0.20 8.48
CA GLU A 60 0.55 1.02 8.39
C GLU A 60 -0.28 0.68 7.15
N VAL A 61 0.38 0.49 6.01
CA VAL A 61 -0.30 0.07 4.77
C VAL A 61 -1.02 -1.25 4.99
N LEU A 62 -0.36 -2.26 5.57
CA LEU A 62 -0.96 -3.57 5.83
C LEU A 62 -2.16 -3.45 6.79
N GLN A 63 -2.05 -2.64 7.84
CA GLN A 63 -3.13 -2.40 8.79
C GLN A 63 -4.35 -1.76 8.11
N VAL A 64 -4.14 -0.75 7.28
CA VAL A 64 -5.22 -0.09 6.52
C VAL A 64 -5.88 -1.07 5.54
N ILE A 65 -5.09 -1.91 4.86
CA ILE A 65 -5.60 -2.94 3.95
C ILE A 65 -6.47 -3.95 4.72
N GLU A 66 -6.01 -4.38 5.88
CA GLU A 66 -6.74 -5.32 6.74
C GLU A 66 -8.07 -4.72 7.23
N GLN A 67 -8.06 -3.46 7.68
CA GLN A 67 -9.27 -2.73 8.07
C GLN A 67 -10.27 -2.60 6.93
N GLN A 68 -9.81 -2.36 5.69
CA GLN A 68 -10.71 -2.28 4.53
C GLN A 68 -11.31 -3.63 4.14
N LYS A 69 -10.59 -4.75 4.35
CA LYS A 69 -11.14 -6.09 4.08
C LYS A 69 -12.28 -6.47 5.04
N ILE A 70 -12.31 -5.91 6.24
CA ILE A 70 -13.37 -6.17 7.23
C ILE A 70 -14.67 -5.42 6.87
N ASN A 71 -14.57 -4.33 6.10
CA ASN A 71 -15.70 -3.47 5.70
C ASN A 71 -16.19 -3.72 4.26
N GLN A 72 -15.74 -4.79 3.60
CA GLN A 72 -16.12 -5.16 2.24
C GLN A 72 -16.91 -6.47 2.25
#